data_AF-A0A8H4P2C5-F1
#
_entry.id   AF-A0A8H4P2C5-F1
#
_cell.length_a   1.000
_cell.length_b   1.000
_cell.length_c   1.000
_cell.angle_alpha   90.00
_cell.angle_beta   90.00
_cell.angle_gamma   90.00
#
_symmetry.space_group_name_H-M   'P 1'
#
loop_
_entity.id
_entity.type
_entity.pdbx_description
1 polymer ?
#
loop_
_entity_poly.entity_id
_entity_poly.type
_entity_poly.pdbx_seq_one_letter_code
_entity_poly.pdbx_strand_id
1 'polypeptide(L)'
;MDDYEVKGRWKSFIGKWNRKELVEGWYDPETFARITSDNPAALRENRASMHENEREEPMGDAKDDESEDDDDDHYGPTLPGSDRARRSGPGIPTLQDLSLRAELVEEDKQASITDLRNARKADRALQKEHLDELAPRAEAGTRERMLEKKAAVADKMRSFRDKSPGAMEVGDERELMGGGDSLDEYKKAKEREQRRKTEREIRREEVDRAKREEMEEKKRAWREREEGTVSMLRELARQRFG
;
A
#
# COMPACT_ATOMS: atom_id res chain seq x y z
N MET A 1 -15.87 -31.06 -17.81
CA MET A 1 -17.03 -30.28 -18.26
C MET A 1 -16.58 -29.53 -19.48
N ASP A 2 -17.38 -29.51 -20.56
CA ASP A 2 -16.99 -28.80 -21.77
C ASP A 2 -17.26 -27.29 -21.62
N ASP A 3 -16.36 -26.46 -22.13
CA ASP A 3 -16.41 -24.99 -22.00
C ASP A 3 -17.71 -24.37 -22.53
N TYR A 4 -18.33 -25.01 -23.51
CA TYR A 4 -19.63 -24.61 -24.07
C TYR A 4 -20.77 -24.79 -23.06
N GLU A 5 -20.73 -25.86 -22.26
CA GLU A 5 -21.72 -26.12 -21.22
C GLU A 5 -21.56 -25.13 -20.07
N VAL A 6 -20.32 -24.78 -19.69
CA VAL A 6 -20.03 -23.79 -18.64
C VAL A 6 -20.59 -22.42 -19.04
N LYS A 7 -20.33 -21.98 -20.28
CA LYS A 7 -20.86 -20.71 -20.83
C LYS A 7 -22.40 -20.71 -20.89
N GLY A 8 -23.01 -21.83 -21.27
CA GLY A 8 -24.46 -21.98 -21.28
C GLY A 8 -25.10 -21.88 -19.90
N ARG A 9 -24.49 -22.54 -18.90
CA ARG A 9 -24.93 -22.49 -17.50
C ARG A 9 -24.79 -21.09 -16.91
N TRP A 10 -23.68 -20.41 -17.20
CA TRP A 10 -23.45 -19.02 -16.79
C TRP A 10 -24.52 -18.07 -17.35
N LYS A 11 -24.85 -18.20 -18.64
CA LYS A 11 -25.84 -17.32 -19.29
C LYS A 11 -27.25 -17.55 -18.74
N SER A 12 -27.60 -18.79 -18.42
CA SER A 12 -28.85 -19.15 -17.73
C SER A 12 -28.89 -18.60 -16.30
N PHE A 13 -27.77 -18.67 -15.58
CA PHE A 13 -27.62 -18.09 -14.24
C PHE A 13 -27.84 -16.56 -14.27
N ILE A 14 -27.14 -15.82 -15.12
CA ILE A 14 -27.29 -14.37 -15.26
C ILE A 14 -28.72 -14.00 -15.65
N GLY A 15 -29.35 -14.78 -16.54
CA GLY A 15 -30.76 -14.58 -16.90
C GLY A 15 -31.71 -14.71 -15.70
N LYS A 16 -31.53 -15.73 -14.86
CA LYS A 16 -32.34 -15.96 -13.65
C LYS A 16 -32.03 -14.93 -12.56
N TRP A 17 -30.77 -14.52 -12.43
CA TRP A 17 -30.34 -13.45 -11.53
C TRP A 17 -31.01 -12.12 -11.86
N ASN A 18 -30.99 -11.72 -13.14
CA ASN A 18 -31.61 -10.48 -13.59
C ASN A 18 -33.13 -10.48 -13.41
N ARG A 19 -33.78 -11.65 -13.45
CA ARG A 19 -35.21 -11.82 -13.18
C ARG A 19 -35.56 -12.03 -11.71
N LYS A 20 -34.57 -12.12 -10.81
CA LYS A 20 -34.74 -12.46 -9.38
C LYS A 20 -35.50 -13.78 -9.14
N GLU A 21 -35.42 -14.70 -10.10
CA GLU A 21 -36.00 -16.04 -10.03
C GLU A 21 -34.93 -17.07 -9.67
N LEU A 22 -33.77 -16.63 -9.18
CA LEU A 22 -32.76 -17.54 -8.70
C LEU A 22 -33.32 -18.27 -7.48
N VAL A 23 -33.18 -19.60 -7.47
CA VAL A 23 -33.66 -20.44 -6.37
C VAL A 23 -32.96 -19.97 -5.09
N GLU A 24 -33.77 -19.50 -4.14
CA GLU A 24 -33.35 -18.80 -2.91
C GLU A 24 -32.30 -19.60 -2.09
N GLY A 25 -32.32 -20.92 -2.20
CA GLY A 25 -31.44 -21.81 -1.45
C GLY A 25 -30.01 -22.01 -1.96
N TRP A 26 -29.57 -21.38 -3.06
CA TRP A 26 -28.17 -21.53 -3.53
C TRP A 26 -27.15 -20.82 -2.63
N TYR A 27 -27.58 -19.80 -1.89
CA TYR A 27 -26.76 -19.06 -0.94
C TYR A 27 -27.13 -19.34 0.52
N ASP A 28 -28.04 -20.29 0.76
CA ASP A 28 -28.34 -20.71 2.12
C ASP A 28 -27.12 -21.45 2.71
N PRO A 29 -26.63 -21.03 3.90
CA PRO A 29 -25.43 -21.61 4.51
C PRO A 29 -25.52 -23.13 4.67
N GLU A 30 -26.73 -23.65 4.90
CA GLU A 30 -26.98 -25.07 5.09
C GLU A 30 -26.88 -25.87 3.78
N THR A 31 -27.41 -25.34 2.68
CA THR A 31 -27.34 -25.98 1.36
C THR A 31 -25.91 -25.95 0.83
N PHE A 32 -25.21 -24.83 1.04
CA PHE A 32 -23.78 -24.71 0.73
C PHE A 32 -22.94 -25.71 1.55
N ALA A 33 -23.19 -25.82 2.86
CA ALA A 33 -22.50 -26.78 3.72
C ALA A 33 -22.73 -28.24 3.28
N ARG A 34 -23.95 -28.61 2.89
CA ARG A 34 -24.27 -29.95 2.34
C ARG A 34 -23.49 -30.24 1.06
N ILE A 35 -23.52 -29.33 0.09
CA ILE A 35 -22.83 -29.51 -1.21
C ILE A 35 -21.31 -29.62 -1.00
N THR A 36 -20.73 -28.81 -0.12
CA THR A 36 -19.29 -28.88 0.18
C THR A 36 -18.89 -30.16 0.92
N SER A 37 -19.79 -30.73 1.71
CA SER A 37 -19.56 -32.01 2.39
C SER A 37 -19.66 -33.20 1.43
N ASP A 38 -20.60 -33.13 0.49
CA ASP A 38 -20.81 -34.18 -0.52
C ASP A 38 -19.76 -34.16 -1.64
N ASN A 39 -19.11 -33.02 -1.90
CA ASN A 39 -18.07 -32.89 -2.92
C ASN A 39 -16.84 -32.08 -2.43
N PRO A 40 -15.91 -32.71 -1.68
CA PRO A 40 -14.72 -32.05 -1.16
C PRO A 40 -13.65 -31.72 -2.24
N ALA A 41 -13.78 -32.27 -3.45
CA ALA A 41 -12.83 -32.03 -4.54
C ALA A 41 -12.99 -30.63 -5.15
N ALA A 42 -14.22 -30.13 -5.28
CA ALA A 42 -14.51 -28.80 -5.84
C ALA A 42 -13.91 -27.64 -5.02
N LEU A 43 -13.76 -27.82 -3.70
CA LEU A 43 -13.16 -26.80 -2.83
C LEU A 43 -11.64 -26.69 -3.00
N ARG A 44 -10.97 -27.80 -3.35
CA ARG A 44 -9.51 -27.81 -3.60
C ARG A 44 -9.16 -27.11 -4.91
N GLU A 45 -9.98 -27.30 -5.94
CA GLU A 45 -9.80 -26.68 -7.26
C GLU A 45 -10.01 -25.15 -7.21
N ASN A 46 -11.03 -24.68 -6.47
CA ASN A 46 -11.28 -23.24 -6.31
C ASN A 46 -10.21 -22.50 -5.47
N ARG A 47 -9.55 -23.22 -4.56
CA ARG A 47 -8.47 -22.65 -3.74
C ARG A 47 -7.12 -22.66 -4.47
N ALA A 48 -6.92 -23.57 -5.41
CA ALA A 48 -5.79 -23.57 -6.33
C ALA A 48 -5.93 -22.43 -7.36
N SER A 49 -7.12 -22.25 -7.94
CA SER A 49 -7.36 -21.21 -8.96
C SER A 49 -7.31 -19.78 -8.42
N MET A 50 -7.65 -19.54 -7.15
CA MET A 50 -7.45 -18.22 -6.53
C MET A 50 -5.97 -17.89 -6.25
N HIS A 51 -5.09 -18.88 -6.13
CA HIS A 51 -3.66 -18.64 -5.84
C HIS A 51 -2.82 -18.49 -7.11
N GLU A 52 -3.37 -18.87 -8.26
CA GLU A 52 -2.70 -18.81 -9.56
C GLU A 52 -2.92 -17.45 -10.26
N ASN A 53 -3.97 -16.71 -9.89
CA ASN A 53 -4.38 -15.48 -10.57
C ASN A 53 -3.69 -14.17 -10.09
N GLU A 54 -2.65 -14.24 -9.24
CA GLU A 54 -1.91 -13.06 -8.74
C GLU A 54 -0.47 -12.95 -9.25
N ARG A 55 -0.04 -13.76 -10.23
CA ARG A 55 1.28 -13.61 -10.88
C ARG A 55 1.25 -13.92 -12.36
N GLU A 56 0.90 -12.94 -13.17
CA GLU A 56 1.23 -12.94 -14.60
C GLU A 56 2.02 -11.68 -14.96
N GLU A 57 3.35 -11.82 -14.95
CA GLU A 57 4.26 -11.04 -15.81
C GLU A 57 4.53 -11.91 -17.05
N PRO A 58 4.62 -11.33 -18.26
CA PRO A 58 4.61 -12.10 -19.50
C PRO A 58 6.00 -12.65 -19.80
N MET A 59 6.15 -13.97 -19.80
CA MET A 59 7.35 -14.62 -20.34
C MET A 59 6.92 -15.65 -21.37
N GLY A 60 7.54 -15.52 -22.55
CA GLY A 60 7.17 -16.15 -23.81
C GLY A 60 7.08 -17.66 -23.75
N ASP A 61 6.03 -18.15 -24.40
CA ASP A 61 5.74 -19.54 -24.60
C ASP A 61 6.66 -20.14 -25.67
N ALA A 62 7.37 -21.19 -25.29
CA ALA A 62 8.19 -21.99 -26.17
C ALA A 62 7.98 -23.47 -25.84
N LYS A 63 7.26 -24.12 -26.76
CA LYS A 63 7.26 -25.56 -27.14
C LYS A 63 6.32 -26.47 -26.33
N ASP A 64 5.61 -27.43 -26.91
CA ASP A 64 5.81 -28.20 -28.16
C ASP A 64 4.44 -28.64 -28.70
N ASP A 65 4.32 -28.66 -30.03
CA ASP A 65 3.27 -29.34 -30.79
C ASP A 65 3.78 -30.73 -31.20
N GLU A 66 2.85 -31.69 -31.26
CA GLU A 66 3.12 -33.10 -31.50
C GLU A 66 3.60 -33.35 -32.95
N SER A 67 4.48 -34.35 -33.04
CA SER A 67 5.06 -35.01 -34.20
C SER A 67 4.20 -35.13 -35.47
N GLU A 68 4.79 -34.78 -36.62
CA GLU A 68 4.59 -35.46 -37.91
C GLU A 68 5.84 -35.28 -38.81
N ASP A 69 6.41 -36.43 -39.21
CA ASP A 69 7.15 -36.78 -40.44
C ASP A 69 8.04 -35.74 -41.17
N ASP A 70 9.33 -36.10 -41.39
CA ASP A 70 9.96 -36.29 -42.72
C ASP A 70 11.50 -36.20 -42.63
N ASP A 71 12.17 -36.96 -43.49
CA ASP A 71 13.60 -37.23 -43.59
C ASP A 71 14.49 -35.99 -43.87
N ASP A 72 15.81 -36.22 -43.73
CA ASP A 72 16.96 -35.47 -44.28
C ASP A 72 17.76 -34.46 -43.42
N ASP A 73 19.08 -34.56 -43.63
CA ASP A 73 20.16 -33.59 -43.36
C ASP A 73 20.89 -33.62 -42.01
N HIS A 74 21.74 -34.65 -41.90
CA HIS A 74 23.06 -34.54 -41.29
C HIS A 74 23.95 -33.53 -42.05
N TYR A 75 23.71 -32.22 -41.88
CA TYR A 75 24.55 -31.17 -42.46
C TYR A 75 25.08 -30.16 -41.42
N GLY A 76 26.24 -30.47 -40.84
CA GLY A 76 27.04 -29.51 -40.08
C GLY A 76 28.07 -30.17 -39.15
N PRO A 77 29.31 -29.63 -39.04
CA PRO A 77 30.31 -30.17 -38.12
C PRO A 77 29.85 -29.97 -36.66
N THR A 78 29.86 -31.04 -35.86
CA THR A 78 29.54 -30.99 -34.44
C THR A 78 30.52 -30.08 -33.69
N LEU A 79 30.00 -29.10 -32.95
CA LEU A 79 30.79 -28.15 -32.15
C LEU A 79 31.59 -28.88 -31.05
N PRO A 80 32.92 -28.66 -30.95
CA PRO A 80 33.73 -29.27 -29.89
C PRO A 80 33.46 -28.55 -28.55
N GLY A 81 32.73 -29.21 -27.65
CA GLY A 81 32.50 -28.68 -26.29
C GLY A 81 31.28 -29.25 -25.59
N SER A 82 31.13 -30.57 -25.53
CA SER A 82 30.14 -31.24 -24.68
C SER A 82 30.53 -31.16 -23.20
N ASP A 83 30.60 -29.95 -22.63
CA ASP A 83 30.71 -29.76 -21.18
C ASP A 83 29.31 -29.64 -20.58
N ARG A 84 28.82 -30.78 -20.10
CA ARG A 84 27.56 -30.97 -19.37
C ARG A 84 27.56 -30.34 -17.97
N ALA A 85 28.22 -29.21 -17.75
CA ALA A 85 28.51 -28.71 -16.39
C ALA A 85 28.43 -27.20 -16.17
N ARG A 86 27.85 -26.41 -17.09
CA ARG A 86 27.58 -24.99 -16.82
C ARG A 86 26.17 -24.63 -17.23
N ARG A 87 25.20 -24.90 -16.34
CA ARG A 87 23.89 -24.24 -16.39
C ARG A 87 24.16 -22.75 -16.19
N SER A 88 24.35 -22.01 -17.27
CA SER A 88 24.40 -20.55 -17.27
C SER A 88 22.96 -20.06 -17.13
N GLY A 89 22.46 -20.09 -15.89
CA GLY A 89 21.23 -19.43 -15.50
C GLY A 89 21.55 -18.30 -14.53
N PRO A 90 20.61 -17.37 -14.29
CA PRO A 90 20.74 -16.41 -13.21
C PRO A 90 21.15 -17.12 -11.92
N GLY A 91 22.21 -16.63 -11.27
CA GLY A 91 22.65 -17.17 -9.99
C GLY A 91 21.53 -17.11 -8.96
N ILE A 92 21.51 -18.07 -8.04
CA ILE A 92 20.57 -18.07 -6.91
C ILE A 92 20.72 -16.73 -6.17
N PRO A 93 19.64 -15.96 -5.95
CA PRO A 93 19.71 -14.69 -5.23
C PRO A 93 20.42 -14.84 -3.89
N THR A 94 21.30 -13.90 -3.60
CA THR A 94 22.05 -13.87 -2.34
C THR A 94 21.13 -13.41 -1.20
N LEU A 95 21.57 -13.61 0.05
CA LEU A 95 20.83 -13.11 1.22
C LEU A 95 20.64 -11.58 1.17
N GLN A 96 21.58 -10.85 0.55
CA GLN A 96 21.51 -9.41 0.36
C GLN A 96 20.44 -9.04 -0.70
N ASP A 97 20.32 -9.84 -1.76
CA ASP A 97 19.28 -9.63 -2.77
C ASP A 97 17.87 -9.88 -2.21
N LEU A 98 17.74 -10.85 -1.30
CA LEU A 98 16.49 -11.13 -0.61
C LEU A 98 16.12 -10.01 0.39
N SER A 99 17.09 -9.47 1.14
CA SER A 99 16.83 -8.34 2.04
C SER A 99 16.44 -7.09 1.25
N LEU A 100 17.15 -6.79 0.16
CA LEU A 100 16.83 -5.66 -0.71
C LEU A 100 15.41 -5.79 -1.30
N ARG A 101 15.04 -7.00 -1.75
CA ARG A 101 13.69 -7.26 -2.25
C ARG A 101 12.64 -7.06 -1.15
N ALA A 102 12.92 -7.48 0.08
CA ALA A 102 12.00 -7.27 1.20
C ALA A 102 11.82 -5.78 1.51
N GLU A 103 12.91 -5.01 1.53
CA GLU A 103 12.89 -3.56 1.74
C GLU A 103 12.10 -2.83 0.67
N LEU A 104 12.31 -3.15 -0.61
CA LEU A 104 11.55 -2.56 -1.72
C LEU A 104 10.05 -2.83 -1.59
N VAL A 105 9.67 -4.07 -1.25
CA VAL A 105 8.26 -4.44 -1.06
C VAL A 105 7.64 -3.69 0.13
N GLU A 106 8.41 -3.44 1.19
CA GLU A 106 7.95 -2.64 2.32
C GLU A 106 7.80 -1.16 1.95
N GLU A 107 8.73 -0.61 1.19
CA GLU A 107 8.68 0.77 0.68
C GLU A 107 7.45 0.97 -0.22
N ASP A 108 7.20 0.04 -1.15
CA ASP A 108 6.03 0.08 -2.04
C ASP A 108 4.71 0.05 -1.27
N LYS A 109 4.62 -0.80 -0.24
CA LYS A 109 3.45 -0.84 0.64
C LYS A 109 3.26 0.48 1.38
N GLN A 110 4.34 1.06 1.88
CA GLN A 110 4.27 2.36 2.55
C GLN A 110 3.84 3.46 1.59
N ALA A 111 4.40 3.49 0.38
CA ALA A 111 4.06 4.43 -0.69
C ALA A 111 2.57 4.33 -1.03
N SER A 112 2.05 3.11 -1.25
CA SER A 112 0.63 2.91 -1.56
C SER A 112 -0.30 3.44 -0.47
N ILE A 113 0.06 3.26 0.81
CA ILE A 113 -0.72 3.77 1.94
C ILE A 113 -0.66 5.30 1.99
N THR A 114 0.52 5.89 1.74
CA THR A 114 0.65 7.35 1.72
C THR A 114 -0.11 7.97 0.57
N ASP A 115 -0.10 7.35 -0.60
CA ASP A 115 -0.81 7.83 -1.79
C ASP A 115 -2.31 7.80 -1.57
N LEU A 116 -2.84 6.72 -1.00
CA LEU A 116 -4.27 6.63 -0.67
C LEU A 116 -4.69 7.69 0.36
N ARG A 117 -3.85 7.98 1.35
CA ARG A 117 -4.10 9.08 2.31
C ARG A 117 -4.04 10.45 1.63
N ASN A 118 -3.08 10.65 0.74
CA ASN A 118 -2.92 11.89 -0.02
C ASN A 118 -4.11 12.12 -0.95
N ALA A 119 -4.58 11.09 -1.66
CA ALA A 119 -5.77 11.13 -2.50
C ALA A 119 -7.01 11.51 -1.69
N ARG A 120 -7.25 10.87 -0.54
CA ARG A 120 -8.36 11.23 0.37
C ARG A 120 -8.25 12.63 0.94
N LYS A 121 -7.03 13.18 1.07
CA LYS A 121 -6.81 14.54 1.55
C LYS A 121 -7.06 15.55 0.42
N ALA A 122 -6.62 15.24 -0.79
CA ALA A 122 -6.86 16.04 -1.98
C ALA A 122 -8.36 16.14 -2.29
N ASP A 123 -9.08 15.02 -2.27
CA ASP A 123 -10.54 15.00 -2.46
C ASP A 123 -11.27 15.85 -1.41
N ARG A 124 -10.92 15.71 -0.12
CA ARG A 124 -11.47 16.58 0.93
C ARG A 124 -11.11 18.06 0.75
N ALA A 125 -9.97 18.38 0.18
CA ALA A 125 -9.58 19.75 -0.13
C ALA A 125 -10.42 20.32 -1.27
N LEU A 126 -10.59 19.56 -2.36
CA LEU A 126 -11.45 19.93 -3.49
C LEU A 126 -12.91 20.11 -3.06
N GLN A 127 -13.45 19.19 -2.26
CA GLN A 127 -14.80 19.32 -1.71
C GLN A 127 -14.95 20.58 -0.86
N LYS A 128 -13.92 20.94 -0.09
CA LYS A 128 -13.92 22.17 0.68
C LYS A 128 -13.86 23.41 -0.22
N GLU A 129 -13.03 23.40 -1.25
CA GLU A 129 -12.93 24.49 -2.23
C GLU A 129 -14.27 24.69 -2.95
N HIS A 130 -14.91 23.63 -3.42
CA HIS A 130 -16.26 23.70 -4.00
C HIS A 130 -17.31 24.22 -3.02
N LEU A 131 -17.23 23.85 -1.74
CA LEU A 131 -18.13 24.41 -0.72
C LEU A 131 -17.86 25.89 -0.47
N ASP A 132 -16.60 26.32 -0.51
CA ASP A 132 -16.22 27.71 -0.36
C ASP A 132 -16.65 28.55 -1.59
N GLU A 133 -16.73 27.97 -2.79
CA GLU A 133 -17.29 28.60 -4.00
C GLU A 133 -18.83 28.73 -3.95
N LEU A 134 -19.54 27.68 -3.50
CA LEU A 134 -21.00 27.65 -3.44
C LEU A 134 -21.55 28.48 -2.27
N ALA A 135 -20.83 28.49 -1.14
CA ALA A 135 -21.21 29.20 0.08
C ALA A 135 -19.97 29.91 0.64
N PRO A 136 -19.63 31.11 0.10
CA PRO A 136 -18.46 31.84 0.54
C PRO A 136 -18.59 32.14 2.03
N ARG A 137 -17.70 31.52 2.81
CA ARG A 137 -17.60 31.78 4.25
C ARG A 137 -17.09 33.19 4.48
N ALA A 138 -17.55 33.83 5.55
CA ALA A 138 -17.09 35.16 5.91
C ALA A 138 -15.55 35.22 6.02
N GLU A 139 -14.98 36.33 5.53
CA GLU A 139 -13.53 36.54 5.46
C GLU A 139 -12.85 36.37 6.83
N ALA A 140 -11.60 35.88 6.80
CA ALA A 140 -10.84 35.63 8.00
C ALA A 140 -10.59 36.91 8.81
N GLY A 141 -11.23 37.02 9.99
CA GLY A 141 -11.03 38.14 10.92
C GLY A 141 -12.26 39.02 11.14
N THR A 142 -13.33 38.84 10.36
CA THR A 142 -14.58 39.58 10.54
C THR A 142 -15.38 39.08 11.76
N ARG A 143 -16.23 39.95 12.30
CA ARG A 143 -17.17 39.61 13.40
C ARG A 143 -18.15 38.51 12.99
N GLU A 144 -18.55 38.50 11.72
CA GLU A 144 -19.44 37.48 11.14
C GLU A 144 -18.78 36.10 11.21
N ARG A 145 -17.51 35.97 10.81
CA ARG A 145 -16.76 34.71 10.96
C ARG A 145 -16.61 34.27 12.41
N MET A 146 -16.46 35.21 13.35
CA MET A 146 -16.42 34.87 14.78
C MET A 146 -17.75 34.31 15.28
N LEU A 147 -18.88 34.85 14.79
CA LEU A 147 -20.22 34.35 15.11
C LEU A 147 -20.49 32.99 14.45
N GLU A 148 -20.12 32.81 13.18
CA GLU A 148 -20.19 31.51 12.49
C GLU A 148 -19.35 30.44 13.19
N LYS A 149 -18.12 30.79 13.60
CA LYS A 149 -17.25 29.87 14.35
C LYS A 149 -17.88 29.52 15.70
N LYS A 150 -18.47 30.49 16.40
CA LYS A 150 -19.17 30.24 17.67
C LYS A 150 -20.40 29.36 17.46
N ALA A 151 -21.19 29.60 16.41
CA ALA A 151 -22.34 28.79 16.04
C ALA A 151 -21.93 27.35 15.69
N ALA A 152 -20.93 27.16 14.84
CA ALA A 152 -20.42 25.83 14.49
C ALA A 152 -19.87 25.05 15.69
N VAL A 153 -19.20 25.74 16.63
CA VAL A 153 -18.78 25.12 17.90
C VAL A 153 -20.00 24.77 18.76
N ALA A 154 -20.98 25.66 18.86
CA ALA A 154 -22.22 25.40 19.61
C ALA A 154 -23.00 24.22 19.01
N ASP A 155 -23.12 24.13 17.68
CA ASP A 155 -23.78 23.03 16.98
C ASP A 155 -23.01 21.73 17.12
N LYS A 156 -21.68 21.75 17.09
CA LYS A 156 -20.86 20.58 17.43
C LYS A 156 -21.14 20.13 18.86
N MET A 157 -21.14 21.04 19.82
CA MET A 157 -21.44 20.74 21.22
C MET A 157 -22.90 20.31 21.44
N ARG A 158 -23.83 20.78 20.60
CA ARG A 158 -25.22 20.34 20.58
C ARG A 158 -25.34 18.96 19.96
N SER A 159 -24.62 18.66 18.88
CA SER A 159 -24.59 17.33 18.28
C SER A 159 -24.08 16.27 19.26
N PHE A 160 -23.09 16.57 20.11
CA PHE A 160 -22.69 15.62 21.15
C PHE A 160 -23.75 15.41 22.24
N ARG A 161 -24.62 16.41 22.50
CA ARG A 161 -25.73 16.30 23.45
C ARG A 161 -26.92 15.57 22.85
N ASP A 162 -27.29 15.90 21.61
CA ASP A 162 -28.50 15.41 20.94
C ASP A 162 -28.29 14.04 20.26
N LYS A 163 -27.06 13.72 19.82
CA LYS A 163 -26.71 12.40 19.26
C LYS A 163 -26.50 11.33 20.33
N SER A 164 -26.71 11.65 21.60
CA SER A 164 -26.80 10.69 22.71
C SER A 164 -28.29 10.44 23.04
N PRO A 165 -28.96 9.48 22.37
CA PRO A 165 -30.33 9.12 22.69
C PRO A 165 -30.31 8.28 23.96
N GLY A 166 -30.27 8.94 25.12
CA GLY A 166 -30.15 8.21 26.38
C GLY A 166 -29.74 9.07 27.56
N ALA A 167 -30.31 10.26 27.73
CA ALA A 167 -30.36 10.91 29.04
C ALA A 167 -31.36 10.15 29.95
N MET A 168 -31.14 8.85 30.12
CA MET A 168 -31.66 8.10 31.25
C MET A 168 -30.73 8.41 32.41
N GLU A 169 -31.33 8.83 33.53
CA GLU A 169 -30.66 9.10 34.80
C GLU A 169 -29.47 8.16 35.00
N VAL A 170 -28.27 8.72 34.96
CA VAL A 170 -27.08 7.93 35.27
C VAL A 170 -27.17 7.63 36.76
N GLY A 171 -27.50 6.37 37.05
CA GLY A 171 -27.38 5.80 38.38
C GLY A 171 -26.02 6.13 38.97
N ASP A 172 -26.07 6.62 40.20
CA ASP A 172 -24.96 6.89 41.11
C ASP A 172 -23.72 7.61 40.53
N GLU A 173 -23.64 8.90 40.84
CA GLU A 173 -22.49 9.81 40.61
C GLU A 173 -21.11 9.25 41.04
N ARG A 174 -21.09 8.16 41.83
CA ARG A 174 -19.87 7.49 42.30
C ARG A 174 -19.30 6.45 41.33
N GLU A 175 -20.12 5.85 40.46
CA GLU A 175 -19.67 4.88 39.45
C GLU A 175 -19.38 5.56 38.10
N LEU A 176 -20.10 6.64 37.77
CA LEU A 176 -19.84 7.46 36.57
C LEU A 176 -18.51 8.22 36.62
N MET A 177 -17.98 8.48 37.81
CA MET A 177 -16.72 9.19 38.04
C MET A 177 -15.61 8.24 38.53
N GLY A 178 -15.49 7.06 37.88
CA GLY A 178 -14.28 6.24 37.89
C GLY A 178 -13.63 6.11 39.27
N GLY A 179 -14.35 5.50 40.21
CA GLY A 179 -13.82 5.21 41.54
C GLY A 179 -12.64 4.24 41.47
N GLY A 180 -11.44 4.77 41.74
CA GLY A 180 -10.22 4.01 42.03
C GLY A 180 -9.25 3.85 40.86
N ASP A 181 -8.05 4.41 40.99
CA ASP A 181 -6.84 4.16 40.18
C ASP A 181 -6.74 4.61 38.70
N SER A 182 -7.82 5.07 38.06
CA SER A 182 -7.77 5.48 36.64
C SER A 182 -6.95 6.75 36.33
N LEU A 183 -6.85 7.71 37.26
CA LEU A 183 -6.18 8.99 36.99
C LEU A 183 -4.65 8.88 36.98
N ASP A 184 -4.08 8.06 37.86
CA ASP A 184 -2.65 7.84 37.91
C ASP A 184 -2.18 6.94 36.76
N GLU A 185 -3.02 5.99 36.34
CA GLU A 185 -2.80 5.23 35.11
C GLU A 185 -2.90 6.11 33.86
N TYR A 186 -3.87 7.02 33.79
CA TYR A 186 -4.01 7.97 32.69
C TYR A 186 -2.86 8.99 32.64
N LYS A 187 -2.39 9.50 33.78
CA LYS A 187 -1.19 10.35 33.86
C LYS A 187 0.05 9.59 33.40
N LYS A 188 0.25 8.35 33.86
CA LYS A 188 1.35 7.49 33.40
C LYS A 188 1.24 7.13 31.92
N ALA A 189 0.04 6.93 31.39
CA ALA A 189 -0.19 6.66 29.97
C ALA A 189 0.12 7.90 29.11
N LYS A 190 -0.34 9.08 29.53
CA LYS A 190 -0.05 10.35 28.87
C LYS A 190 1.44 10.68 28.90
N GLU A 191 2.10 10.40 30.02
CA GLU A 191 3.54 10.59 30.17
C GLU A 191 4.33 9.61 29.28
N ARG A 192 3.91 8.34 29.19
CA ARG A 192 4.49 7.37 28.25
C ARG A 192 4.28 7.77 26.80
N GLU A 193 3.11 8.30 26.44
CA GLU A 193 2.87 8.84 25.10
C GLU A 193 3.72 10.07 24.80
N GLN A 194 3.92 10.97 25.78
CA GLN A 194 4.78 12.12 25.62
C GLN A 194 6.25 11.71 25.51
N ARG A 195 6.72 10.77 26.35
CA ARG A 195 8.06 10.17 26.24
C ARG A 195 8.29 9.45 24.91
N ARG A 196 7.28 8.73 24.41
CA ARG A 196 7.31 8.11 23.07
C ARG A 196 7.32 9.15 21.95
N LYS A 197 6.65 10.30 22.13
CA LYS A 197 6.70 11.42 21.17
C LYS A 197 8.07 12.09 21.17
N THR A 198 8.70 12.28 22.33
CA THR A 198 10.07 12.82 22.42
C THR A 198 11.11 11.85 21.86
N GLU A 199 10.94 10.54 22.06
CA GLU A 199 11.84 9.52 21.50
C GLU A 199 11.76 9.43 19.97
N ARG A 200 10.56 9.60 19.40
CA ARG A 200 10.38 9.73 17.94
C ARG A 200 10.99 11.00 17.38
N GLU A 201 10.98 12.08 18.15
CA GLU A 201 11.61 13.34 17.81
C GLU A 201 13.14 13.21 17.84
N ILE A 202 13.69 12.52 18.84
CA ILE A 202 15.12 12.20 18.93
C ILE A 202 15.56 11.30 17.77
N ARG A 203 14.81 10.23 17.46
CA ARG A 203 15.12 9.36 16.31
C ARG A 203 15.02 10.09 14.98
N ARG A 204 14.08 11.04 14.85
CA ARG A 204 13.96 11.89 13.67
C ARG A 204 15.15 12.87 13.58
N GLU A 205 15.55 13.46 14.70
CA GLU A 205 16.70 14.36 14.77
C GLU A 205 18.02 13.64 14.47
N GLU A 206 18.20 12.40 14.94
CA GLU A 206 19.36 11.56 14.64
C GLU A 206 19.44 11.21 13.15
N VAL A 207 18.31 10.85 12.53
CA VAL A 207 18.25 10.57 11.09
C VAL A 207 18.48 11.84 10.27
N ASP A 208 17.92 12.98 10.68
CA ASP A 208 18.12 14.25 9.99
C ASP A 208 19.56 14.76 10.17
N ARG A 209 20.21 14.46 11.29
CA ARG A 209 21.63 14.75 11.53
C ARG A 209 22.53 13.88 10.65
N ALA A 210 22.29 12.57 10.58
CA ALA A 210 23.01 11.66 9.70
C ALA A 210 22.85 12.05 8.21
N LYS A 211 21.65 12.44 7.78
CA LYS A 211 21.39 12.93 6.42
C LYS A 211 22.11 14.24 6.13
N ARG A 212 22.24 15.15 7.10
CA ARG A 212 23.00 16.39 6.92
C ARG A 212 24.49 16.11 6.77
N GLU A 213 25.04 15.21 7.57
CA GLU A 213 26.44 14.80 7.49
C GLU A 213 26.75 14.14 6.13
N GLU A 214 25.89 13.23 5.66
CA GLU A 214 26.03 12.60 4.33
C GLU A 214 25.97 13.65 3.19
N MET A 215 25.06 14.63 3.30
CA MET A 215 24.94 15.71 2.33
C MET A 215 26.14 16.67 2.38
N GLU A 216 26.74 16.89 3.54
CA GLU A 216 27.97 17.67 3.69
C GLU A 216 29.19 16.93 3.14
N GLU A 217 29.30 15.62 3.34
CA GLU A 217 30.35 14.79 2.74
C GLU A 217 30.25 14.78 1.22
N LYS A 218 29.04 14.64 0.67
CA LYS A 218 28.81 14.77 -0.79
C LYS A 218 29.23 16.15 -1.31
N LYS A 219 28.93 17.23 -0.57
CA LYS A 219 29.38 18.58 -0.91
C LYS A 219 30.90 18.76 -0.80
N ARG A 220 31.56 18.09 0.14
CA ARG A 220 33.04 18.10 0.26
C ARG A 220 33.67 17.34 -0.89
N ALA A 221 33.20 16.13 -1.20
CA ALA A 221 33.67 15.34 -2.33
C ALA A 221 33.43 16.04 -3.69
N TRP A 222 32.40 16.90 -3.78
CA TRP A 222 32.20 17.73 -4.96
C TRP A 222 33.17 18.92 -5.00
N ARG A 223 33.36 19.60 -3.86
CA ARG A 223 34.37 20.67 -3.74
C ARG A 223 35.79 20.19 -4.01
N GLU A 224 36.19 19.02 -3.54
CA GLU A 224 37.52 18.45 -3.82
C GLU A 224 37.71 18.13 -5.32
N ARG A 225 36.65 17.66 -5.99
CA ARG A 225 36.64 17.49 -7.45
C ARG A 225 36.78 18.82 -8.17
N GLU A 226 36.02 19.84 -7.74
CA GLU A 226 36.13 21.18 -8.30
C GLU A 226 37.52 21.78 -8.04
N GLU A 227 38.05 21.70 -6.83
CA GLU A 227 39.37 22.18 -6.46
C GLU A 227 40.47 21.49 -7.27
N GLY A 228 40.38 20.19 -7.51
CA GLY A 228 41.29 19.47 -8.41
C GLY A 228 41.23 19.98 -9.85
N THR A 229 40.03 20.20 -10.39
CA THR A 229 39.86 20.76 -11.74
C THR A 229 40.32 22.22 -11.83
N VAL A 230 40.02 23.03 -10.82
CA VAL A 230 40.42 24.44 -10.74
C VAL A 230 41.94 24.55 -10.54
N SER A 231 42.57 23.65 -9.79
CA SER A 231 44.03 23.59 -9.66
C SER A 231 44.68 23.28 -10.99
N MET A 232 44.19 22.25 -11.70
CA MET A 232 44.70 21.89 -13.03
C MET A 232 44.50 23.03 -14.04
N LEU A 233 43.36 23.70 -14.04
CA LEU A 233 43.10 24.88 -14.87
C LEU A 233 43.99 26.07 -14.49
N ARG A 234 44.24 26.29 -13.19
CA ARG A 234 45.16 27.33 -12.70
C ARG A 234 46.60 27.06 -13.11
N GLU A 235 47.03 25.80 -13.09
CA GLU A 235 48.37 25.41 -13.54
C GLU A 235 48.55 25.62 -15.04
N LEU A 236 47.57 25.23 -15.86
CA LEU A 236 47.57 25.51 -17.30
C LEU A 236 47.54 27.00 -17.61
N ALA A 237 46.73 27.78 -16.88
CA ALA A 237 46.70 29.23 -17.02
C ALA A 237 48.04 29.85 -16.64
N ARG A 238 48.70 29.36 -15.58
CA ARG A 238 50.02 29.83 -15.16
C ARG A 238 51.13 29.48 -16.15
N GLN A 239 51.04 28.34 -16.83
CA GLN A 239 51.98 27.98 -17.91
C GLN A 239 51.76 28.78 -19.19
N ARG A 240 50.53 29.21 -19.47
CA ARG A 240 50.17 29.92 -20.72
C ARG A 240 50.25 31.44 -20.61
N PHE A 241 50.03 31.99 -19.41
CA PHE A 241 49.90 33.43 -19.17
C PHE A 241 50.80 33.95 -18.04
N GLY A 242 51.72 33.13 -17.52
CA GLY A 242 52.68 33.48 -16.47
C GLY A 242 54.12 33.34 -16.92
#